data_AF-A0A9W6VQB3-F1
#
_entry.id   AF-A0A9W6VQB3-F1
#
_cell.length_a   1.000
_cell.length_b   1.000
_cell.length_c   1.000
_cell.angle_alpha   90.00
_cell.angle_beta   90.00
_cell.angle_gamma   90.00
#
_symmetry.space_group_name_H-M   'P 1'
#
loop_
_entity.id
_entity.type
_entity.pdbx_description
1 polymer ?
#
loop_
_entity_poly.entity_id
_entity_poly.type
_entity_poly.pdbx_seq_one_letter_code
_entity_poly.pdbx_strand_id
1 'polypeptide(L)'
;MGNVFEVLRKDHEEVKRALAELERGPTAASGANPDQLTLREKLVEELTIEESKHEAVEEEYFWPAVRDHLEDGDALADHAIEQEVAAKFVLNDLIGMKTDDPQFEELVGRFITDGREHIAYEEDNVWPAMEKALSAEEAEELGHKVEEGKKIAPTRPHPHTPPKPGILKAAGPAVAAADRVRDAATGRGQD
;
A
#
# COMPACT_ATOMS: atom_id res chain seq x y z
N MET A 1 -10.21 -19.22 -0.70
CA MET A 1 -10.71 -17.89 -0.38
C MET A 1 -10.41 -17.67 1.08
N GLY A 2 -9.63 -16.64 1.41
CA GLY A 2 -9.40 -16.25 2.80
C GLY A 2 -10.40 -15.18 3.23
N ASN A 3 -10.60 -15.02 4.53
CA ASN A 3 -11.31 -13.85 5.04
C ASN A 3 -10.46 -12.57 4.87
N VAL A 4 -11.06 -11.39 5.05
CA VAL A 4 -10.38 -10.10 4.85
C VAL A 4 -9.03 -9.99 5.58
N PHE A 5 -8.95 -10.47 6.82
CA PHE A 5 -7.71 -10.39 7.62
C PHE A 5 -6.62 -11.32 7.08
N GLU A 6 -6.98 -12.48 6.52
CA GLU A 6 -6.01 -13.36 5.87
C GLU A 6 -5.46 -12.76 4.58
N VAL A 7 -6.32 -12.07 3.81
CA VAL A 7 -5.94 -11.38 2.57
C VAL A 7 -5.01 -10.22 2.88
N LEU A 8 -5.40 -9.29 3.76
CA LEU A 8 -4.60 -8.12 4.12
C LEU A 8 -3.32 -8.50 4.86
N ARG A 9 -3.35 -9.51 5.74
CA ARG A 9 -2.14 -10.01 6.41
C ARG A 9 -1.12 -10.55 5.42
N LYS A 10 -1.55 -11.17 4.33
CA LYS A 10 -0.62 -11.62 3.29
C LYS A 10 0.11 -10.42 2.68
N ASP A 11 -0.60 -9.34 2.39
CA ASP A 11 -0.03 -8.11 1.86
C ASP A 11 0.96 -7.49 2.85
N HIS A 12 0.56 -7.37 4.12
CA HIS A 12 1.44 -6.89 5.19
C HIS A 12 2.72 -7.70 5.32
N GLU A 13 2.67 -9.03 5.20
CA GLU A 13 3.86 -9.86 5.26
C GLU A 13 4.79 -9.67 4.05
N GLU A 14 4.24 -9.39 2.87
CA GLU A 14 5.02 -9.05 1.67
C GLU A 14 5.67 -7.67 1.82
N VAL A 15 4.90 -6.66 2.27
CA VAL A 15 5.40 -5.31 2.58
C VAL A 15 6.49 -5.35 3.66
N LYS A 16 6.24 -5.98 4.82
CA LYS A 16 7.21 -6.10 5.91
C LYS A 16 8.55 -6.68 5.43
N ARG A 17 8.52 -7.64 4.51
CA ARG A 17 9.74 -8.22 3.91
C ARG A 17 10.46 -7.20 3.04
N ALA A 18 9.77 -6.53 2.13
CA ALA A 18 10.35 -5.49 1.27
C ALA A 18 10.97 -4.35 2.12
N LEU A 19 10.27 -3.89 3.16
CA LEU A 19 10.79 -2.88 4.09
C LEU A 19 12.07 -3.36 4.80
N ALA A 20 12.11 -4.61 5.26
CA ALA A 20 13.30 -5.18 5.90
C ALA A 20 14.47 -5.36 4.93
N GLU A 21 14.21 -5.68 3.66
CA GLU A 21 15.23 -5.76 2.62
C GLU A 21 15.79 -4.38 2.28
N LEU A 22 14.94 -3.36 2.13
CA LEU A 22 15.36 -1.98 1.92
C LEU A 22 16.17 -1.42 3.10
N GLU A 23 15.77 -1.72 4.34
CA GLU A 23 16.47 -1.27 5.55
C GLU A 23 17.88 -1.87 5.69
N ARG A 24 18.05 -3.16 5.34
CA ARG A 24 19.33 -3.88 5.49
C ARG A 24 20.22 -3.78 4.26
N GLY A 25 19.64 -3.47 3.11
CA GLY A 25 20.33 -3.43 1.83
C GLY A 25 21.43 -2.36 1.78
N PRO A 26 22.47 -2.57 0.94
CA PRO A 26 23.50 -1.56 0.73
C PRO A 26 22.92 -0.33 0.03
N THR A 27 23.39 0.85 0.42
CA THR A 27 23.02 2.16 -0.14
C THR A 27 24.18 2.79 -0.89
N ALA A 28 23.92 3.85 -1.65
CA ALA A 28 25.00 4.64 -2.26
C ALA A 28 26.02 5.12 -1.21
N ALA A 29 25.55 5.55 -0.04
CA ALA A 29 26.39 5.98 1.06
C ALA A 29 27.26 4.87 1.67
N SER A 30 26.80 3.61 1.63
CA SER A 30 27.59 2.45 2.09
C SER A 30 28.46 1.83 0.99
N GLY A 31 28.56 2.46 -0.19
CA GLY A 31 29.37 1.99 -1.32
C GLY A 31 28.73 0.86 -2.14
N ALA A 32 27.40 0.86 -2.28
CA ALA A 32 26.70 -0.06 -3.17
C ALA A 32 27.25 0.01 -4.61
N ASN A 33 27.39 -1.16 -5.23
CA ASN A 33 27.76 -1.25 -6.65
C ASN A 33 26.53 -0.98 -7.55
N PRO A 34 26.71 -0.79 -8.88
CA PRO A 34 25.61 -0.47 -9.78
C PRO A 34 24.47 -1.51 -9.80
N ASP A 35 24.78 -2.80 -9.69
CA ASP A 35 23.77 -3.87 -9.67
C ASP A 35 22.93 -3.82 -8.38
N GLN A 36 23.57 -3.50 -7.26
CA GLN A 36 22.90 -3.33 -5.96
C GLN A 36 21.98 -2.10 -5.95
N LEU A 37 22.42 -0.99 -6.54
CA LEU A 37 21.59 0.21 -6.70
C LEU A 37 20.39 -0.05 -7.62
N THR A 38 20.58 -0.83 -8.70
CA THR A 38 19.50 -1.25 -9.59
C THR A 38 18.49 -2.15 -8.86
N LEU A 39 18.96 -3.10 -8.05
CA LEU A 39 18.08 -3.94 -7.24
C LEU A 39 17.28 -3.11 -6.23
N ARG A 40 17.91 -2.12 -5.61
CA ARG A 40 17.25 -1.21 -4.66
C ARG A 40 16.15 -0.39 -5.33
N GLU A 41 16.39 0.10 -6.54
CA GLU A 41 15.37 0.77 -7.35
C GLU A 41 14.18 -0.16 -7.62
N LYS A 42 14.44 -1.39 -8.08
CA LYS A 42 13.39 -2.40 -8.32
C LYS A 42 12.55 -2.69 -7.07
N LEU A 43 13.19 -2.86 -5.91
CA LEU A 43 12.48 -3.11 -4.64
C LEU A 43 11.53 -1.95 -4.29
N VAL A 44 11.96 -0.70 -4.49
CA VAL A 44 11.08 0.48 -4.27
C VAL A 44 9.96 0.52 -5.30
N GLU A 45 10.22 0.16 -6.56
CA GLU A 45 9.17 0.10 -7.59
C GLU A 45 8.09 -0.95 -7.27
N GLU A 46 8.52 -2.16 -6.89
CA GLU A 46 7.63 -3.26 -6.48
C GLU A 46 6.82 -2.89 -5.25
N LEU A 47 7.48 -2.38 -4.21
CA LEU A 47 6.82 -1.89 -3.01
C LEU A 47 5.77 -0.83 -3.35
N THR A 48 6.12 0.13 -4.21
CA THR A 48 5.16 1.17 -4.66
C THR A 48 3.94 0.54 -5.34
N ILE A 49 4.13 -0.48 -6.18
CA ILE A 49 3.02 -1.15 -6.87
C ILE A 49 2.12 -1.86 -5.87
N GLU A 50 2.68 -2.63 -4.94
CA GLU A 50 1.89 -3.41 -4.00
C GLU A 50 1.15 -2.53 -2.99
N GLU A 51 1.81 -1.50 -2.44
CA GLU A 51 1.19 -0.52 -1.55
C GLU A 51 0.05 0.24 -2.26
N SER A 52 0.27 0.66 -3.50
CA SER A 52 -0.78 1.36 -4.27
C SER A 52 -2.04 0.50 -4.48
N LYS A 53 -1.88 -0.82 -4.60
CA LYS A 53 -3.02 -1.73 -4.71
C LYS A 53 -3.68 -1.97 -3.35
N HIS A 54 -2.87 -2.14 -2.31
CA HIS A 54 -3.28 -2.43 -0.95
C HIS A 54 -4.13 -1.30 -0.35
N GLU A 55 -3.57 -0.09 -0.27
CA GLU A 55 -4.28 1.08 0.26
C GLU A 55 -5.55 1.39 -0.55
N ALA A 56 -5.51 1.18 -1.88
CA ALA A 56 -6.69 1.40 -2.72
C ALA A 56 -7.87 0.48 -2.37
N VAL A 57 -7.61 -0.80 -2.06
CA VAL A 57 -8.68 -1.73 -1.67
C VAL A 57 -9.14 -1.52 -0.23
N GLU A 58 -8.29 -0.99 0.63
CA GLU A 58 -8.69 -0.61 1.98
C GLU A 58 -9.62 0.60 1.94
N GLU A 59 -9.27 1.65 1.20
CA GLU A 59 -10.12 2.82 0.97
C GLU A 59 -11.44 2.48 0.25
N GLU A 60 -11.44 1.50 -0.66
CA GLU A 60 -12.64 1.10 -1.38
C GLU A 60 -13.58 0.19 -0.57
N TYR A 61 -13.05 -0.66 0.30
CA TYR A 61 -13.81 -1.75 0.93
C TYR A 61 -13.61 -1.87 2.44
N PHE A 62 -12.37 -1.86 2.93
CA PHE A 62 -12.08 -2.11 4.35
C PHE A 62 -12.51 -0.95 5.24
N TRP A 63 -12.06 0.28 4.96
CA TRP A 63 -12.42 1.46 5.76
C TRP A 63 -13.91 1.76 5.79
N PRO A 64 -14.67 1.60 4.69
CA PRO A 64 -16.13 1.64 4.74
C PRO A 64 -16.73 0.61 5.71
N ALA A 65 -16.22 -0.63 5.69
CA ALA A 65 -16.69 -1.66 6.60
C ALA A 65 -16.37 -1.32 8.06
N VAL A 66 -15.19 -0.75 8.34
CA VAL A 66 -14.81 -0.26 9.67
C VAL A 66 -15.80 0.79 10.18
N ARG A 67 -16.15 1.77 9.33
CA ARG A 67 -17.15 2.81 9.67
C ARG A 67 -18.54 2.23 9.92
N ASP A 68 -18.94 1.22 9.16
CA ASP A 68 -20.27 0.63 9.25
C ASP A 68 -20.44 -0.29 10.48
N HIS A 69 -19.36 -0.89 10.98
CA HIS A 69 -19.44 -1.93 12.02
C HIS A 69 -18.94 -1.49 13.40
N LEU A 70 -18.13 -0.44 13.50
CA LEU A 70 -17.56 0.03 14.77
C LEU A 70 -18.14 1.39 15.17
N GLU A 71 -18.44 1.55 16.47
CA GLU A 71 -18.97 2.82 17.01
C GLU A 71 -17.99 3.99 16.84
N ASP A 72 -16.68 3.72 16.95
CA ASP A 72 -15.59 4.65 16.72
C ASP A 72 -14.96 4.52 15.31
N GLY A 73 -15.65 3.81 14.39
CA GLY A 73 -15.13 3.46 13.07
C GLY A 73 -14.74 4.67 12.22
N ASP A 74 -15.44 5.80 12.36
CA ASP A 74 -15.07 7.04 11.66
C ASP A 74 -13.68 7.53 12.07
N ALA A 75 -13.40 7.58 13.38
CA ALA A 75 -12.12 8.05 13.89
C ALA A 75 -10.98 7.08 13.55
N LEU A 76 -11.25 5.77 13.60
CA LEU A 76 -10.28 4.75 13.24
C LEU A 76 -9.89 4.83 11.76
N ALA A 77 -10.90 4.90 10.88
CA ALA A 77 -10.68 4.99 9.45
C ALA A 77 -10.07 6.33 9.03
N ASP A 78 -10.47 7.46 9.65
CA ASP A 78 -9.86 8.77 9.35
C ASP A 78 -8.36 8.77 9.69
N HIS A 79 -7.97 8.20 10.82
CA HIS A 79 -6.55 8.11 11.21
C HIS A 79 -5.71 7.28 10.23
N ALA A 80 -6.20 6.09 9.86
CA ALA A 80 -5.49 5.22 8.92
C ALA A 80 -5.36 5.87 7.54
N ILE A 81 -6.43 6.46 7.02
CA ILE A 81 -6.42 7.18 5.73
C ILE A 81 -5.45 8.37 5.76
N GLU A 82 -5.31 9.08 6.89
CA GLU A 82 -4.29 10.13 7.02
C GLU A 82 -2.86 9.58 6.89
N GLN A 83 -2.59 8.40 7.45
CA GLN A 83 -1.29 7.71 7.31
C GLN A 83 -1.05 7.28 5.85
N GLU A 84 -2.04 6.65 5.20
CA GLU A 84 -1.95 6.22 3.80
C GLU A 84 -1.75 7.41 2.85
N VAL A 85 -2.46 8.52 3.06
CA VAL A 85 -2.27 9.72 2.23
C VAL A 85 -0.84 10.25 2.38
N ALA A 86 -0.29 10.25 3.59
CA ALA A 86 1.10 10.65 3.82
C ALA A 86 2.08 9.69 3.12
N ALA A 87 1.85 8.38 3.20
CA ALA A 87 2.62 7.34 2.53
C ALA A 87 2.58 7.48 1.00
N LYS A 88 1.41 7.74 0.41
CA LYS A 88 1.23 8.03 -1.04
C LYS A 88 2.07 9.19 -1.52
N PHE A 89 2.22 10.26 -0.72
CA PHE A 89 3.11 11.37 -1.08
C PHE A 89 4.57 10.95 -1.10
N VAL A 90 5.03 10.19 -0.09
CA VAL A 90 6.41 9.69 -0.03
C VAL A 90 6.71 8.77 -1.22
N LEU A 91 5.81 7.82 -1.53
CA LEU A 91 5.95 6.93 -2.69
C LEU A 91 5.94 7.71 -4.00
N ASN A 92 5.07 8.73 -4.13
CA ASN A 92 5.02 9.57 -5.33
C ASN A 92 6.34 10.32 -5.55
N ASP A 93 6.97 10.83 -4.49
CA ASP A 93 8.25 11.53 -4.57
C ASP A 93 9.41 10.59 -4.92
N LEU A 94 9.34 9.31 -4.51
CA LEU A 94 10.32 8.29 -4.88
C LEU A 94 10.27 7.87 -6.36
N ILE A 95 9.14 8.05 -7.06
CA ILE A 95 8.99 7.62 -8.45
C ILE A 95 9.96 8.36 -9.37
N GLY A 96 10.90 7.60 -9.96
CA GLY A 96 11.90 8.13 -10.88
C GLY A 96 13.05 8.89 -10.20
N MET A 97 13.10 8.88 -8.86
CA MET A 97 14.24 9.39 -8.11
C MET A 97 15.42 8.41 -8.24
N LYS A 98 16.62 8.94 -8.43
CA LYS A 98 17.82 8.11 -8.54
C LYS A 98 18.26 7.64 -7.15
N THR A 99 18.72 6.39 -7.09
CA THR A 99 19.22 5.77 -5.83
C THR A 99 20.53 6.38 -5.31
N ASP A 100 21.21 7.22 -6.10
CA ASP A 100 22.37 8.01 -5.66
C ASP A 100 22.01 9.44 -5.21
N ASP A 101 20.72 9.83 -5.29
CA ASP A 101 20.24 11.09 -4.74
C ASP A 101 20.21 11.00 -3.19
N PRO A 102 20.81 11.97 -2.47
CA PRO A 102 20.74 12.00 -1.00
C PRO A 102 19.32 11.95 -0.42
N GLN A 103 18.31 12.46 -1.14
CA GLN A 103 16.91 12.44 -0.68
C GLN A 103 16.27 11.05 -0.79
N PHE A 104 16.81 10.16 -1.63
CA PHE A 104 16.24 8.83 -1.84
C PHE A 104 16.22 8.03 -0.54
N GLU A 105 17.35 7.95 0.15
CA GLU A 105 17.45 7.18 1.39
C GLU A 105 16.67 7.82 2.55
N GLU A 106 16.51 9.15 2.55
CA GLU A 106 15.67 9.85 3.51
C GLU A 106 14.20 9.45 3.34
N LEU A 107 13.70 9.46 2.10
CA LEU A 107 12.32 9.10 1.79
C LEU A 107 12.06 7.59 2.00
N VAL A 108 13.00 6.71 1.64
CA VAL A 108 12.89 5.27 1.93
C VAL A 108 12.85 5.03 3.45
N GLY A 109 13.72 5.68 4.22
CA GLY A 109 13.73 5.56 5.68
C GLY A 109 12.44 6.06 6.32
N ARG A 110 11.89 7.16 5.82
CA ARG A 110 10.57 7.67 6.22
C ARG A 110 9.48 6.65 5.90
N PHE A 111 9.42 6.14 4.67
CA PHE A 111 8.40 5.16 4.27
C PHE A 111 8.46 3.89 5.11
N ILE A 112 9.66 3.38 5.43
CA ILE A 112 9.84 2.22 6.30
C ILE A 112 9.23 2.47 7.69
N THR A 113 9.36 3.69 8.21
CA THR A 113 8.80 4.06 9.52
C THR A 113 7.28 4.16 9.43
N ASP A 114 6.79 4.98 8.49
CA ASP A 114 5.36 5.26 8.29
C ASP A 114 4.58 3.96 8.00
N GLY A 115 5.08 3.08 7.12
CA GLY A 115 4.44 1.81 6.78
C GLY A 115 4.40 0.81 7.95
N ARG A 116 5.45 0.75 8.78
CA ARG A 116 5.43 -0.10 9.99
C ARG A 116 4.44 0.41 11.03
N GLU A 117 4.36 1.72 11.22
CA GLU A 117 3.41 2.34 12.13
C GLU A 117 1.96 2.11 11.67
N HIS A 118 1.70 2.24 10.37
CA HIS A 118 0.39 1.97 9.78
C HIS A 118 -0.03 0.50 9.95
N ILE A 119 0.83 -0.45 9.56
CA ILE A 119 0.52 -1.88 9.73
C ILE A 119 0.26 -2.25 11.20
N ALA A 120 1.08 -1.73 12.12
CA ALA A 120 0.86 -1.96 13.55
C ALA A 120 -0.45 -1.33 14.03
N TYR A 121 -0.80 -0.14 13.53
CA TYR A 121 -2.07 0.51 13.84
C TYR A 121 -3.24 -0.40 13.45
N GLU A 122 -3.23 -0.92 12.24
CA GLU A 122 -4.27 -1.83 11.77
C GLU A 122 -4.36 -3.12 12.58
N GLU A 123 -3.25 -3.86 12.66
CA GLU A 123 -3.20 -5.22 13.21
C GLU A 123 -3.48 -5.23 14.72
N ASP A 124 -3.03 -4.20 15.45
CA ASP A 124 -3.14 -4.15 16.91
C ASP A 124 -4.37 -3.40 17.41
N ASN A 125 -4.92 -2.46 16.63
CA ASN A 125 -6.01 -1.59 17.08
C ASN A 125 -7.32 -1.82 16.32
N VAL A 126 -7.27 -1.91 14.99
CA VAL A 126 -8.49 -1.99 14.16
C VAL A 126 -8.97 -3.43 14.02
N TRP A 127 -8.08 -4.34 13.63
CA TRP A 127 -8.44 -5.73 13.31
C TRP A 127 -9.07 -6.46 14.51
N PRO A 128 -8.57 -6.36 15.75
CA PRO A 128 -9.18 -7.06 16.89
C PRO A 128 -10.60 -6.59 17.21
N ALA A 129 -10.97 -5.37 16.83
CA ALA A 129 -12.33 -4.86 16.95
C ALA A 129 -13.20 -5.39 15.81
N MET A 130 -12.70 -5.34 14.57
CA MET A 130 -13.41 -5.87 13.40
C MET A 130 -13.65 -7.38 13.46
N GLU A 131 -12.68 -8.16 13.94
CA GLU A 131 -12.82 -9.62 14.14
C GLU A 131 -13.95 -9.99 15.11
N LYS A 132 -14.29 -9.09 16.05
CA LYS A 132 -15.42 -9.28 16.98
C LYS A 132 -16.74 -8.79 16.40
N ALA A 133 -16.70 -7.81 15.50
CA ALA A 133 -17.87 -7.16 14.93
C ALA A 133 -18.43 -7.92 13.72
N LEU A 134 -17.55 -8.51 12.90
CA LEU A 134 -17.94 -9.25 11.70
C LEU A 134 -18.34 -10.69 12.02
N SER A 135 -19.38 -11.18 11.36
CA SER A 135 -19.60 -12.62 11.20
C SER A 135 -18.56 -13.23 10.25
N ALA A 136 -18.41 -14.56 10.29
CA ALA A 136 -17.51 -15.27 9.38
C ALA A 136 -17.87 -15.05 7.90
N GLU A 137 -19.17 -15.02 7.58
CA GLU A 137 -19.65 -14.80 6.21
C GLU A 137 -19.35 -13.38 5.72
N GLU A 138 -19.54 -12.36 6.57
CA GLU A 138 -19.19 -10.98 6.24
C GLU A 138 -17.68 -10.80 6.03
N ALA A 139 -16.86 -11.44 6.88
CA ALA A 139 -15.41 -11.39 6.76
C ALA A 139 -14.90 -12.08 5.48
N GLU A 140 -15.52 -13.19 5.08
CA GLU A 140 -15.25 -13.87 3.81
C GLU A 140 -15.69 -13.05 2.60
N GLU A 141 -16.88 -12.45 2.64
CA GLU A 141 -17.38 -11.60 1.55
C GLU A 141 -16.49 -10.36 1.37
N LEU A 142 -16.09 -9.72 2.47
CA LEU A 142 -15.18 -8.58 2.43
C LEU A 142 -13.81 -8.98 1.88
N GLY A 143 -13.27 -10.15 2.28
CA GLY A 143 -12.03 -10.68 1.73
C GLY A 143 -12.10 -10.88 0.21
N HIS A 144 -13.20 -11.44 -0.30
CA HIS A 144 -13.40 -11.59 -1.74
C HIS A 144 -13.46 -10.24 -2.49
N LYS A 145 -14.13 -9.23 -1.91
CA LYS A 145 -14.16 -7.87 -2.50
C LYS A 145 -12.76 -7.26 -2.59
N VAL A 146 -11.97 -7.39 -1.53
CA VAL A 146 -10.57 -6.94 -1.48
C VAL A 146 -9.74 -7.67 -2.55
N GLU A 147 -9.80 -9.01 -2.62
CA GLU A 147 -9.05 -9.78 -3.64
C GLU A 147 -9.41 -9.41 -5.09
N GLU A 148 -10.70 -9.23 -5.40
CA GLU A 148 -11.12 -8.81 -6.75
C GLU A 148 -10.74 -7.36 -7.04
N GLY A 149 -10.89 -6.47 -6.06
CA GLY A 149 -10.51 -5.06 -6.15
C GLY A 149 -9.04 -4.90 -6.53
N LYS A 150 -8.14 -5.69 -5.90
CA LYS A 150 -6.69 -5.63 -6.16
C LYS A 150 -6.33 -5.88 -7.63
N LYS A 151 -7.09 -6.70 -8.35
CA LYS A 151 -6.85 -6.99 -9.77
C LYS A 151 -7.08 -5.79 -10.68
N ILE A 152 -7.86 -4.81 -10.23
CA ILE A 152 -8.21 -3.60 -10.97
C ILE A 152 -7.76 -2.32 -10.26
N ALA A 153 -7.03 -2.45 -9.15
CA ALA A 153 -6.45 -1.35 -8.42
C ALA A 153 -5.28 -0.69 -9.21
N PRO A 154 -5.03 0.62 -8.97
CA PRO A 154 -3.91 1.34 -9.56
C PRO A 154 -2.56 0.76 -9.09
N THR A 155 -1.51 0.98 -9.90
CA THR A 155 -0.13 0.52 -9.62
C THR A 155 0.81 1.68 -9.29
N ARG A 156 0.23 2.87 -9.07
CA ARG A 156 0.90 4.10 -8.65
C ARG A 156 0.10 4.77 -7.54
N PRO A 157 0.76 5.51 -6.65
CA PRO A 157 0.08 6.33 -5.67
C PRO A 157 -0.64 7.48 -6.38
N HIS A 158 -1.86 7.77 -5.91
CA HIS A 158 -2.66 8.89 -6.39
C HIS A 158 -2.99 9.84 -5.22
N PRO A 159 -1.98 10.55 -4.65
CA PRO A 159 -2.12 11.31 -3.41
C PRO A 159 -3.09 12.50 -3.50
N HIS A 160 -3.47 12.91 -4.72
CA HIS A 160 -4.43 13.99 -4.95
C HIS A 160 -5.85 13.50 -5.22
N THR A 161 -6.07 12.19 -5.29
CA THR A 161 -7.41 11.62 -5.40
C THR A 161 -8.03 11.56 -4.01
N PRO A 162 -9.23 12.13 -3.80
CA PRO A 162 -9.88 12.04 -2.50
C PRO A 162 -10.13 10.56 -2.13
N PRO A 163 -9.81 10.15 -0.89
CA PRO A 163 -9.94 8.77 -0.41
C PRO A 163 -11.41 8.44 -0.10
N LYS A 164 -12.25 8.49 -1.14
CA LYS A 164 -13.70 8.28 -1.03
C LYS A 164 -14.08 7.08 -1.88
N PRO A 165 -14.73 6.05 -1.30
CA PRO A 165 -15.04 4.81 -2.00
C PRO A 165 -15.77 5.02 -3.33
N GLY A 166 -16.73 5.95 -3.35
CA GLY A 166 -17.51 6.25 -4.57
C GLY A 166 -16.70 6.91 -5.69
N ILE A 167 -15.65 7.68 -5.36
CA ILE A 167 -14.76 8.29 -6.34
C ILE A 167 -13.77 7.23 -6.85
N LEU A 168 -13.17 6.47 -5.93
CA LEU A 168 -12.20 5.43 -6.23
C LEU A 168 -12.82 4.35 -7.13
N LYS A 169 -13.99 3.80 -6.77
CA LYS A 169 -14.68 2.79 -7.59
C LYS A 169 -15.08 3.29 -8.99
N ALA A 170 -15.36 4.58 -9.14
CA ALA A 170 -15.75 5.17 -10.43
C ALA A 170 -14.56 5.40 -11.37
N ALA A 171 -13.41 5.82 -10.83
CA ALA A 171 -12.23 6.17 -11.60
C ALA A 171 -11.17 5.05 -11.68
N GLY A 172 -11.15 4.16 -10.69
CA GLY A 172 -10.12 3.15 -10.44
C GLY A 172 -9.75 2.32 -11.67
N PRO A 173 -10.71 1.66 -12.34
CA PRO A 173 -10.39 0.81 -13.50
C PRO A 173 -9.70 1.57 -14.65
N ALA A 174 -10.12 2.81 -14.92
CA ALA A 174 -9.53 3.63 -15.98
C ALA A 174 -8.13 4.10 -15.59
N VAL A 175 -7.94 4.51 -14.34
CA VAL A 175 -6.65 4.91 -13.78
C VAL A 175 -5.67 3.74 -13.79
N ALA A 176 -6.09 2.57 -13.31
CA ALA A 176 -5.27 1.36 -13.30
C ALA A 176 -4.87 0.90 -14.71
N ALA A 177 -5.76 1.03 -15.70
CA ALA A 177 -5.42 0.76 -17.09
C ALA A 177 -4.35 1.73 -17.63
N ALA A 178 -4.46 3.02 -17.32
CA ALA A 178 -3.47 4.02 -17.70
C ALA A 178 -2.11 3.76 -17.02
N ASP A 179 -2.12 3.39 -15.75
CA ASP A 179 -0.90 3.06 -14.99
C ASP A 179 -0.19 1.84 -15.59
N ARG A 180 -0.92 0.77 -15.92
CA ARG A 180 -0.34 -0.43 -16.55
C ARG A 180 0.24 -0.17 -17.93
N VAL A 181 -0.41 0.68 -18.73
CA VAL A 181 0.15 1.13 -20.02
C VAL A 181 1.47 1.87 -19.80
N ARG A 182 1.53 2.73 -18.79
CA ARG A 182 2.76 3.44 -18.43
C ARG A 182 3.84 2.50 -17.91
N ASP A 183 3.51 1.54 -17.06
CA ASP A 183 4.44 0.50 -16.57
C ASP A 183 5.04 -0.29 -17.73
N ALA A 184 4.21 -0.73 -18.68
CA ALA A 184 4.65 -1.44 -19.88
C ALA A 184 5.60 -0.60 -20.75
N ALA A 185 5.36 0.71 -20.85
CA ALA A 185 6.19 1.63 -21.61
C ALA A 185 7.54 1.95 -20.93
N THR A 186 7.59 1.93 -19.59
CA THR A 186 8.81 2.22 -18.82
C THR A 186 9.59 0.97 -18.39
N GLY A 187 9.04 -0.23 -18.59
CA GLY A 187 9.64 -1.47 -18.10
C GLY A 187 9.49 -1.68 -16.57
N ARG A 188 8.65 -0.87 -15.91
CA ARG A 188 8.45 -0.92 -14.45
C ARG A 188 7.61 -2.15 -14.09
N GLY A 189 8.04 -2.90 -13.08
CA GLY A 189 7.36 -4.12 -12.64
C GLY A 189 7.41 -5.28 -13.65
N GLN A 190 8.37 -5.27 -14.58
CA GLN A 190 8.68 -6.41 -15.44
C GLN A 190 9.87 -7.19 -14.88
N ASP A 191 9.63 -8.45 -14.53
CA ASP A 191 10.63 -9.50 -14.33
C ASP A 191 10.39 -10.66 -15.30
#